data_AF-A0A2T1CE92-F1
#
_entry.id   AF-A0A2T1CE92-F1
#
_cell.length_a   1.000
_cell.length_b   1.000
_cell.length_c   1.000
_cell.angle_alpha   90.00
_cell.angle_beta   90.00
_cell.angle_gamma   90.00
#
_symmetry.space_group_name_H-M   'P 1'
#
loop_
_entity.id
_entity.type
_entity.pdbx_description
1 polymer ?
#
loop_
_entity_poly.entity_id
_entity_poly.type
_entity_poly.pdbx_seq_one_letter_code
_entity_poly.pdbx_strand_id
1 'polypeptide(L)' 'MQSIIKVDLGPQSYNVCVRSGGLDELGSLMGDLSLGKKVLLVSNQSIFRQYGDRATA' A
#
# COMPACT_ATOMS: atom_id res chain seq x y z
N MET A 1 -8.62 11.79 -7.52
CA MET A 1 -9.82 11.14 -6.97
C MET A 1 -9.40 9.85 -6.29
N GLN A 2 -9.85 9.62 -5.05
CA GLN A 2 -9.55 8.43 -4.27
C GLN A 2 -10.86 7.76 -3.90
N SER A 3 -10.92 6.43 -4.04
CA SER A 3 -12.02 5.61 -3.55
C SER A 3 -11.50 4.71 -2.44
N ILE A 4 -12.21 4.66 -1.31
CA ILE A 4 -11.91 3.78 -0.19
C ILE A 4 -13.11 2.85 -0.03
N ILE A 5 -12.86 1.55 -0.16
CA ILE A 5 -13.88 0.51 -0.03
C ILE A 5 -13.58 -0.26 1.25
N LYS A 6 -14.49 -0.21 2.23
CA LYS A 6 -14.38 -1.03 3.44
C LYS A 6 -14.83 -2.45 3.11
N VAL A 7 -13.97 -3.42 3.36
CA VAL A 7 -14.28 -4.85 3.28
C VAL A 7 -14.55 -5.34 4.70
N ASP A 8 -15.80 -5.71 4.97
CA ASP A 8 -16.22 -6.20 6.29
C ASP A 8 -15.99 -7.71 6.41
N LEU A 9 -15.08 -8.08 7.31
CA LEU A 9 -14.76 -9.47 7.67
C LEU A 9 -14.75 -9.62 9.20
N GLY A 10 -15.56 -8.82 9.90
CA GLY A 10 -15.56 -8.75 11.36
C GLY A 10 -14.19 -8.27 11.89
N PRO A 11 -13.51 -9.03 12.78
CA PRO A 11 -12.21 -8.63 13.33
C PRO A 11 -11.10 -8.44 12.30
N GLN A 12 -11.23 -9.01 11.10
CA GLN A 12 -10.23 -8.92 10.03
C GLN A 12 -10.60 -7.91 8.94
N SER A 13 -11.53 -7.01 9.22
CA SER A 13 -11.95 -5.97 8.28
C SER A 13 -10.77 -5.08 7.86
N TYR A 14 -10.74 -4.68 6.59
CA TYR A 14 -9.71 -3.80 6.05
C TYR A 14 -10.26 -2.87 4.96
N ASN A 15 -9.49 -1.85 4.63
CA ASN A 15 -9.82 -0.90 3.57
C ASN A 15 -9.04 -1.24 2.28
N VAL A 16 -9.74 -1.24 1.15
CA VAL A 16 -9.12 -1.22 -0.18
C VAL A 16 -9.10 0.22 -0.66
N CYS A 17 -7.90 0.77 -0.87
CA CYS A 17 -7.72 2.12 -1.40
C CYS A 17 -7.40 2.04 -2.90
N VAL A 18 -8.22 2.69 -3.73
CA VAL A 18 -8.02 2.80 -5.18
C VAL A 18 -7.78 4.26 -5.55
N ARG A 19 -6.58 4.56 -6.06
CA ARG A 19 -6.18 5.90 -6.49
C ARG A 19 -5.09 5.85 -7.55
N SER A 20 -5.04 6.88 -8.39
CA SER A 20 -3.89 7.11 -9.28
C SER A 20 -2.68 7.56 -8.45
N GLY A 21 -1.47 7.11 -8.82
CA GLY A 21 -0.23 7.49 -8.12
C GLY A 21 -0.08 6.92 -6.71
N GLY A 22 -0.85 5.89 -6.32
CA GLY A 22 -0.83 5.35 -4.95
C GLY A 22 0.52 4.82 -4.48
N LEU A 23 1.38 4.33 -5.39
CA LEU A 23 2.71 3.84 -5.05
C LEU A 23 3.65 4.94 -4.57
N ASP A 24 3.54 6.15 -5.13
CA ASP A 24 4.42 7.26 -4.79
C ASP A 24 4.06 7.88 -3.41
N GLU A 25 2.87 7.54 -2.88
CA GLU A 25 2.36 7.98 -1.58
C GLU A 25 2.26 6.83 -0.57
N LEU A 26 2.84 5.67 -0.87
CA LEU A 26 2.67 4.44 -0.10
C LEU A 26 3.05 4.63 1.38
N GLY A 27 4.17 5.31 1.66
CA GLY A 27 4.63 5.57 3.01
C GLY A 27 3.64 6.42 3.83
N SER A 28 3.07 7.46 3.22
CA SER A 28 2.04 8.29 3.87
C SER A 28 0.77 7.48 4.15
N LEU A 29 0.31 6.68 3.18
CA LEU A 29 -0.88 5.85 3.31
C LEU A 29 -0.71 4.76 4.37
N MET A 30 0.50 4.24 4.53
CA MET A 30 0.83 3.27 5.57
C MET A 30 1.04 3.90 6.95
N GLY A 31 1.23 5.22 7.04
CA GLY A 31 1.44 5.92 8.32
C GLY A 31 0.28 5.76 9.31
N ASP A 32 -0.94 5.59 8.78
CA ASP A 32 -2.14 5.33 9.58
C ASP A 32 -2.22 3.87 10.08
N LEU A 33 -1.32 3.00 9.60
CA LEU A 33 -1.24 1.60 10.00
C LEU A 33 -0.21 1.46 11.11
N SER A 34 -0.54 0.73 12.18
CA SER A 34 0.37 0.48 13.32
C SER A 34 1.46 -0.57 13.01
N LEU A 35 2.22 -0.38 11.92
CA LEU A 35 3.17 -1.35 11.35
C LEU A 35 4.58 -1.31 11.97
N GLY A 36 4.82 -0.41 12.93
CA GLY A 36 6.14 -0.18 13.49
C GLY A 36 7.02 0.72 12.61
N LYS A 37 8.33 0.48 12.59
CA LYS A 37 9.31 1.44 12.01
C LYS A 37 9.85 1.04 10.63
N LYS A 38 9.71 -0.22 10.24
CA LYS A 38 10.30 -0.75 9.00
C LYS A 38 9.30 -1.69 8.34
N VAL A 39 9.18 -1.58 7.03
CA VAL A 39 8.36 -2.45 6.19
C VAL A 39 9.28 -3.08 5.15
N LEU A 40 9.03 -4.35 4.80
CA LEU A 40 9.75 -5.07 3.77
C LEU A 40 8.85 -5.19 2.53
N LEU A 41 9.31 -4.67 1.38
CA LEU A 41 8.65 -4.88 0.10
C LEU A 41 9.04 -6.26 -0.45
N VAL A 42 8.04 -7.09 -0.74
CA VAL A 42 8.23 -8.39 -1.42
C VAL A 42 7.52 -8.33 -2.77
N SER A 43 8.26 -8.60 -3.84
CA SER A 43 7.75 -8.59 -5.21
C SER A 43 8.51 -9.61 -6.07
N ASN A 44 7.96 -9.90 -7.26
CA ASN A 44 8.69 -10.65 -8.26
C ASN A 44 9.57 -9.71 -9.10
N GLN A 45 10.52 -10.28 -9.86
CA GLN A 45 11.50 -9.52 -10.63
C GLN A 45 10.85 -8.58 -11.67
N SER A 46 9.81 -9.06 -12.35
CA SER A 46 9.16 -8.34 -13.45
C SER A 46 8.42 -7.10 -12.97
N ILE A 47 7.69 -7.21 -11.85
CA ILE A 47 6.93 -6.13 -11.25
C ILE A 47 7.87 -5.15 -10.53
N PHE A 48 8.87 -5.66 -9.82
CA PHE A 48 9.86 -4.80 -9.16
C PHE A 48 10.60 -3.91 -10.17
N ARG A 49 10.96 -4.44 -11.35
CA ARG A 49 11.61 -3.62 -12.41
C ARG A 49 10.76 -2.42 -12.84
N GLN A 50 9.44 -2.53 -12.78
CA GLN A 50 8.53 -1.46 -13.24
C GLN A 50 8.13 -0.51 -12.11
N TYR A 51 8.02 -1.00 -10.87
CA TYR A 51 7.37 -0.28 -9.78
C TYR A 51 8.14 -0.27 -8.47
N GLY A 52 9.20 -1.08 -8.33
CA GLY A 52 9.93 -1.30 -7.10
C GLY A 52 10.48 0.00 -6.52
N ASP A 53 11.23 0.74 -7.34
CA ASP A 53 11.83 2.00 -6.93
C ASP A 53 10.77 3.01 -6.45
N ARG A 54 9.63 3.11 -7.16
CA ARG A 54 8.52 4.00 -6.78
C ARG A 54 7.86 3.61 -5.47
N ALA A 55 7.87 2.32 -5.12
CA ALA A 55 7.28 1.83 -3.88
C ALA A 55 8.24 1.90 -2.67
N THR A 56 9.53 2.21 -2.89
CA THR A 56 10.56 2.28 -1.85
C THR A 56 11.28 3.62 -1.74
N ALA A 57 11.08 4.52 -2.70
CA ALA A 57 11.63 5.89 -2.72
C ALA A 57 10.99 6.76 -1.63
#